data_AF-M0PI57-F1
#
_entry.id   AF-M0PI57-F1
#
_cell.length_a   1.000
_cell.length_b   1.000
_cell.length_c   1.000
_cell.angle_alpha   90.00
_cell.angle_beta   90.00
_cell.angle_gamma   90.00
#
_symmetry.space_group_name_H-M   'P 1'
#
loop_
_entity.id
_entity.type
_entity.pdbx_description
1 polymer ?
#
loop_
_entity_poly.entity_id
_entity_poly.type
_entity_poly.pdbx_seq_one_letter_code
_entity_poly.pdbx_strand_id
1 'polypeptide(L)' 'MAVSSGPYCSALGCGDDAEVVVRLDDARERVVCDDHADDGEVIGDV' A
#
# COMPACT_ATOMS: atom_id res chain seq x y z
N MET A 1 19.43 -14.82 -0.83
CA MET A 1 18.36 -14.01 -1.43
C MET A 1 18.09 -12.88 -0.48
N ALA A 2 18.26 -11.62 -0.89
CA ALA A 2 17.83 -10.50 -0.08
C ALA A 2 16.30 -10.55 -0.08
N VAL A 3 15.72 -11.04 1.00
CA VAL A 3 14.29 -10.85 1.24
C VAL A 3 14.17 -9.34 1.42
N SER A 4 13.60 -8.65 0.43
CA SER A 4 13.12 -7.29 0.64
C SER A 4 12.11 -7.42 1.78
N SER A 5 12.52 -7.06 2.99
CA SER A 5 11.66 -7.10 4.18
C SER A 5 10.71 -5.90 4.22
N GLY A 6 10.51 -5.25 3.07
CA GLY A 6 9.63 -4.12 2.91
C GLY A 6 8.16 -4.54 3.01
N PRO A 7 7.28 -3.59 3.35
CA PRO A 7 5.85 -3.80 3.24
C PRO A 7 5.50 -4.03 1.76
N TYR A 8 4.69 -5.06 1.51
CA TYR A 8 4.16 -5.37 0.18
C TYR A 8 2.80 -4.72 0.00
N CYS A 9 2.43 -4.44 -1.24
CA CYS A 9 1.13 -3.90 -1.57
C CYS A 9 0.04 -4.85 -1.03
N SER A 10 -0.90 -4.30 -0.25
CA SER A 10 -2.00 -5.08 0.32
C SER A 10 -3.15 -5.34 -0.67
N ALA A 11 -3.04 -4.82 -1.90
CA ALA A 11 -3.99 -5.08 -2.97
C ALA A 11 -3.95 -6.56 -3.39
N LEU A 12 -5.14 -7.16 -3.52
CA LEU A 12 -5.26 -8.60 -3.81
C LEU A 12 -4.71 -8.91 -5.21
N GLY A 13 -3.63 -9.68 -5.26
CA GLY A 13 -2.98 -10.07 -6.52
C GLY A 13 -1.90 -9.11 -7.00
N CYS A 14 -1.62 -8.03 -6.27
CA CYS A 14 -0.46 -7.19 -6.49
C CYS A 14 0.73 -7.76 -5.70
N GLY A 15 1.87 -7.94 -6.39
CA GLY A 15 3.11 -8.45 -5.80
C GLY A 15 4.17 -7.37 -5.62
N ASP A 16 3.84 -6.12 -5.93
CA ASP A 16 4.74 -4.98 -5.88
C ASP A 16 4.98 -4.51 -4.44
N ASP A 17 6.10 -3.80 -4.23
CA ASP A 17 6.42 -3.18 -2.96
C ASP A 17 5.39 -2.07 -2.65
N ALA A 18 5.00 -1.93 -1.38
CA ALA A 18 4.17 -0.81 -0.95
C ALA A 18 5.02 0.45 -0.81
N GLU A 19 4.46 1.58 -1.24
CA GLU A 19 5.15 2.88 -1.28
C GLU A 19 4.41 3.91 -0.44
N VAL A 20 3.09 3.77 -0.29
CA VAL A 20 2.23 4.72 0.40
C VAL A 20 1.23 4.07 1.36
N VAL A 21 0.76 4.85 2.33
CA VAL A 21 -0.34 4.51 3.22
C VAL A 21 -1.59 5.27 2.76
N VAL A 22 -2.66 4.54 2.45
CA VAL A 22 -3.97 5.11 2.11
C VAL A 22 -4.98 4.89 3.23
N ARG A 23 -5.90 5.84 3.38
CA ARG A 23 -7.10 5.74 4.19
C ARG A 23 -8.30 5.44 3.30
N LEU A 24 -8.98 4.34 3.61
CA LEU A 24 -10.22 3.93 2.98
C LEU A 24 -11.42 4.66 3.58
N ASP A 25 -12.55 4.61 2.87
CA ASP A 25 -13.84 5.24 3.25
C ASP A 25 -14.34 4.79 4.65
N ASP A 26 -13.99 3.56 5.06
CA ASP A 26 -14.28 2.98 6.38
C ASP A 26 -13.32 3.46 7.49
N ALA A 27 -12.52 4.50 7.24
CA ALA A 27 -11.42 4.98 8.08
C ALA A 27 -10.31 3.94 8.36
N ARG A 28 -10.28 2.83 7.62
CA ARG A 28 -9.24 1.80 7.70
C ARG A 28 -8.01 2.22 6.89
N GLU A 29 -6.83 1.93 7.42
CA GLU A 29 -5.55 2.28 6.80
C GLU A 29 -4.92 1.06 6.13
N ARG A 30 -4.32 1.23 4.96
CA ARG A 30 -3.67 0.18 4.19
C ARG A 30 -2.39 0.68 3.54
N VAL A 31 -1.39 -0.20 3.46
CA VAL A 31 -0.17 0.02 2.68
C VAL A 31 -0.37 -0.52 1.27
N VAL A 32 -0.11 0.31 0.27
CA VAL A 32 -0.29 -0.01 -1.15
C VAL A 32 0.83 0.63 -1.98
N CYS A 33 1.02 0.17 -3.21
CA CYS A 33 1.85 0.86 -4.20
C CYS A 33 1.11 2.08 -4.77
N ASP A 34 1.84 2.98 -5.44
CA ASP A 34 1.27 4.21 -6.02
C ASP A 34 0.10 3.93 -6.99
N ASP A 35 0.17 2.84 -7.76
CA ASP A 35 -0.87 2.43 -8.72
C ASP A 35 -2.20 2.01 -8.07
N HIS A 36 -2.15 1.52 -6.82
CA HIS A 36 -3.34 1.16 -6.04
C HIS A 36 -3.67 2.21 -4.97
N ALA A 37 -2.98 3.35 -5.00
CA ALA A 37 -3.25 4.45 -4.08
C ALA A 37 -4.58 5.13 -4.41
N ASP A 38 -5.01 5.12 -5.67
CA ASP A 38 -6.27 5.71 -6.15
C ASP A 38 -7.54 5.15 -5.47
N ASP A 39 -7.48 3.98 -4.83
CA ASP A 39 -8.58 3.37 -4.08
C ASP A 39 -8.84 4.06 -2.71
N GLY A 40 -8.00 5.00 -2.29
CA GLY A 40 -8.15 5.71 -1.02
C GLY A 40 -7.44 7.06 -1.00
N GLU A 41 -7.56 7.77 0.13
CA GLU A 41 -6.82 9.02 0.32
C GLU A 41 -5.42 8.73 0.87
N VAL A 42 -4.37 9.18 0.18
CA VAL A 42 -2.99 9.02 0.66
C VAL A 42 -2.77 9.87 1.90
N ILE A 43 -2.38 9.22 3.00
CA ILE A 43 -2.14 9.87 4.30
C ILE A 43 -0.67 9.84 4.74
N GLY A 44 0.20 9.14 4.00
CA GLY A 44 1.62 9.11 4.26
C GLY A 44 2.39 8.15 3.34
N ASP A 45 3.71 8.16 3.50
CA ASP A 45 4.68 7.28 2.86
C ASP A 45 5.12 6.15 3.83
N VAL A 46 5.59 5.02 3.30
CA VAL A 46 5.93 3.81 4.10
C VAL A 46 7.41 3.69 4.43
#